data_AF-A0A653UKW3-F1
#
_entry.id   AF-A0A653UKW3-F1
#
_cell.length_a   1.000
_cell.length_b   1.000
_cell.length_c   1.000
_cell.angle_alpha   90.00
_cell.angle_beta   90.00
_cell.angle_gamma   90.00
#
_symmetry.space_group_name_H-M   'P 1'
#
loop_
_entity.id
_entity.type
_entity.pdbx_description
1 polymer ?
#
loop_
_entity_poly.entity_id
_entity_poly.type
_entity_poly.pdbx_seq_one_letter_code
_entity_poly.pdbx_strand_id
1 'polypeptide(L)' 'MNSSLLLHYLNDPRGPEEVLRTLPAEELAKLLDALFQNLDTPEPEFGAQAWYEMAVEESSRRTNPTSAAHGVA' A
#
# COMPACT_ATOMS: atom_id res chain seq x y z
N MET A 1 -3.09 -3.44 13.19
CA MET A 1 -2.74 -2.00 13.34
C MET A 1 -3.94 -1.27 13.91
N ASN A 2 -3.76 -0.19 14.69
CA ASN A 2 -4.88 0.64 15.14
C ASN A 2 -5.37 1.53 13.99
N SER A 3 -6.69 1.74 13.86
CA SER A 3 -7.30 2.56 12.79
C SER A 3 -6.71 3.97 12.69
N SER A 4 -6.25 4.53 13.82
CA SER A 4 -5.58 5.84 13.87
C SER A 4 -4.24 5.91 13.11
N LEU A 5 -3.51 4.79 13.01
CA LEU A 5 -2.27 4.71 12.24
C LEU A 5 -2.55 4.66 10.74
N LEU A 6 -3.61 3.96 10.33
CA LEU A 6 -4.05 3.92 8.94
C LEU A 6 -4.49 5.30 8.45
N LEU A 7 -5.25 6.04 9.26
CA LEU A 7 -5.63 7.43 8.99
C LEU A 7 -4.41 8.37 8.86
N HIS A 8 -3.36 8.14 9.64
CA HIS A 8 -2.13 8.92 9.54
C HIS A 8 -1.46 8.73 8.18
N TYR A 9 -1.42 7.51 7.67
CA TYR A 9 -0.94 7.24 6.33
C TYR A 9 -1.86 7.83 5.26
N LEU A 10 -3.17 7.59 5.34
CA LEU A 10 -4.13 8.10 4.36
C LEU A 10 -4.11 9.63 4.22
N ASN A 11 -3.86 10.36 5.31
CA ASN A 11 -3.74 11.82 5.32
C ASN A 11 -2.32 12.33 5.07
N ASP A 12 -1.35 11.46 4.78
CA ASP A 12 0.01 11.89 4.51
C ASP A 12 0.07 12.67 3.18
N PRO A 13 0.55 13.93 3.18
CA PRO A 13 0.56 14.78 2.00
C PRO A 13 1.51 14.29 0.90
N ARG A 14 2.42 13.36 1.20
CA ARG A 14 3.33 12.74 0.23
C ARG A 14 2.59 11.76 -0.69
N GLY A 15 1.42 11.31 -0.28
CA GLY A 15 0.61 10.34 -1.01
C GLY A 15 1.15 8.90 -0.94
N PRO A 16 0.40 7.95 -1.50
CA PRO A 16 0.67 6.53 -1.31
C PRO A 16 1.98 6.12 -1.97
N GLU A 17 2.30 6.62 -3.17
CA GLU A 17 3.52 6.21 -3.88
C GLU A 17 4.80 6.44 -3.07
N GLU A 18 4.97 7.64 -2.51
CA GLU A 18 6.18 8.00 -1.78
C GLU A 18 6.25 7.28 -0.43
N VAL A 19 5.12 7.20 0.28
CA VAL A 19 5.05 6.49 1.56
C VAL A 19 5.30 5.01 1.38
N LEU A 20 4.63 4.36 0.42
CA LEU A 20 4.76 2.93 0.17
C LEU A 20 6.19 2.57 -0.26
N ARG A 21 6.85 3.39 -1.08
CA ARG A 21 8.26 3.20 -1.49
C ARG A 21 9.24 3.33 -0.33
N THR A 22 8.97 4.20 0.63
CA THR A 22 9.85 4.44 1.79
C THR A 22 9.64 3.43 2.92
N LEU A 23 8.47 2.78 2.99
CA LEU A 23 8.18 1.76 4.00
C LEU A 23 8.96 0.46 3.76
N PRO A 24 9.44 -0.21 4.83
CA PRO A 24 10.01 -1.55 4.73
C PRO A 24 8.93 -2.60 4.40
N ALA A 25 9.36 -3.75 3.85
CA ALA A 25 8.44 -4.80 3.38
C ALA A 25 7.47 -5.31 4.47
N GLU A 26 7.94 -5.44 5.72
CA GLU A 26 7.11 -5.87 6.84
C GLU A 26 6.01 -4.84 7.19
N GLU A 27 6.33 -3.54 7.17
CA GLU A 27 5.35 -2.49 7.43
C GLU A 27 4.37 -2.32 6.27
N LEU A 28 4.84 -2.51 5.03
CA LEU A 28 3.99 -2.54 3.84
C LEU A 28 2.97 -3.68 3.94
N ALA A 29 3.39 -4.88 4.37
CA ALA A 29 2.49 -6.01 4.57
C ALA A 29 1.46 -5.74 5.68
N LYS A 30 1.87 -5.13 6.80
CA LYS A 30 0.95 -4.72 7.86
C LYS A 30 -0.05 -3.66 7.38
N LEU A 31 0.40 -2.69 6.58
CA LEU A 31 -0.47 -1.66 6.02
C LEU A 31 -1.50 -2.26 5.06
N LEU A 32 -1.10 -3.20 4.20
CA LEU A 32 -2.01 -3.95 3.34
C LEU A 32 -3.07 -4.70 4.13
N ASP A 33 -2.67 -5.40 5.19
CA ASP A 33 -3.60 -6.10 6.08
C ASP A 33 -4.61 -5.14 6.73
N ALA A 34 -4.13 -3.98 7.22
CA ALA A 34 -4.99 -2.95 7.80
C ALA A 34 -5.95 -2.31 6.79
N LEU A 35 -5.49 -2.06 5.56
CA LEU A 35 -6.31 -1.54 4.47
C LEU A 35 -7.37 -2.56 4.06
N PHE A 36 -7.00 -3.84 3.95
CA PHE A 36 -7.94 -4.91 3.67
C PHE A 36 -9.03 -5.00 4.76
N GLN A 37 -8.65 -4.97 6.04
CA GLN A 37 -9.62 -4.94 7.13
C GLN A 37 -10.50 -3.68 7.10
N ASN A 38 -9.95 -2.53 6.73
CA ASN A 38 -10.73 -1.30 6.61
C ASN A 38 -11.73 -1.36 5.44
N LEU A 39 -11.34 -1.93 4.30
CA LEU A 39 -12.20 -2.14 3.13
C LEU A 39 -13.32 -3.17 3.39
N ASP A 40 -13.10 -4.10 4.32
CA ASP A 40 -14.10 -5.07 4.78
C ASP A 40 -15.16 -4.44 5.71
N THR A 41 -14.93 -3.21 6.21
CA THR A 41 -15.92 -2.50 7.04
C THR A 41 -17.02 -1.86 6.20
N PRO A 42 -18.23 -1.65 6.75
CA PRO A 42 -19.35 -1.04 6.02
C PRO A 42 -19.11 0.43 5.62
N GLU A 43 -18.19 1.11 6.29
CA GLU A 43 -17.81 2.51 6.03
C GLU A 43 -16.28 2.59 5.93
N PRO A 44 -15.70 2.20 4.77
CA PRO A 44 -14.26 2.27 4.57
C PRO A 44 -13.78 3.73 4.53
N GLU A 45 -12.53 3.94 4.93
CA GLU A 45 -11.94 5.27 4.92
C GLU A 45 -11.71 5.77 3.49
N PHE A 46 -11.91 7.07 3.29
CA PHE A 46 -11.74 7.68 1.98
C PHE A 46 -10.29 7.52 1.48
N GLY A 47 -10.14 6.96 0.29
CA GLY A 47 -8.83 6.67 -0.30
C GLY A 47 -8.20 5.35 0.13
N ALA A 48 -8.79 4.58 1.06
CA ALA A 48 -8.28 3.28 1.47
C ALA A 48 -8.13 2.31 0.28
N GLN A 49 -9.07 2.34 -0.66
CA GLN A 49 -9.02 1.50 -1.86
C GLN A 49 -7.80 1.84 -2.74
N ALA A 50 -7.61 3.13 -3.06
CA ALA A 50 -6.48 3.58 -3.88
C ALA A 50 -5.12 3.28 -3.21
N TRP A 51 -5.07 3.40 -1.87
CA TRP A 51 -3.89 3.02 -1.09
C TRP A 51 -3.62 1.51 -1.16
N TYR A 52 -4.67 0.68 -1.08
CA TYR A 52 -4.54 -0.77 -1.18
C TYR A 52 -4.03 -1.20 -2.55
N GLU A 53 -4.62 -0.67 -3.63
CA GLU A 53 -4.20 -0.95 -5.00
C GLU A 53 -2.71 -0.63 -5.20
N MET A 54 -2.28 0.57 -4.82
CA MET A 54 -0.86 0.96 -4.95
C MET A 54 0.08 0.16 -4.05
N ALA A 55 -0.37 -0.24 -2.86
CA ALA A 55 0.43 -1.08 -1.97
C ALA A 55 0.62 -2.50 -2.53
N VAL A 56 -0.40 -3.05 -3.20
CA VAL A 56 -0.32 -4.34 -3.92
C VAL A 56 0.63 -4.24 -5.11
N GLU A 57 0.56 -3.15 -5.88
CA GLU A 57 1.48 -2.90 -6.99
C GLU A 57 2.94 -2.76 -6.52
N GLU A 58 3.17 -1.98 -5.45
CA GLU A 58 4.48 -1.79 -4.83
C GLU A 58 5.05 -3.11 -4.31
N SER A 59 4.25 -3.89 -3.58
CA SER A 59 4.68 -5.19 -3.04
C SER A 59 4.98 -6.19 -4.16
N SER A 60 4.19 -6.20 -5.24
CA SER A 60 4.45 -7.00 -6.44
C SER A 60 5.76 -6.59 -7.12
N ARG A 61 6.03 -5.28 -7.24
CA ARG A 61 7.27 -4.76 -7.82
C ARG A 61 8.50 -5.16 -7.00
N ARG A 62 8.39 -5.20 -5.67
CA ARG A 62 9.48 -5.61 -4.76
C ARG A 62 9.74 -7.10 -4.78
N THR A 63 8.70 -7.91 -4.85
CA THR A 63 8.80 -9.38 -4.89
C THR A 63 9.22 -9.89 -6.26
N ASN A 64 8.92 -9.14 -7.33
CA ASN A 64 9.34 -9.44 -8.68
C ASN A 64 10.23 -8.33 -9.27
N PRO A 65 11.50 -8.20 -8.83
CA PRO A 65 12.44 -7.22 -9.38
C PRO A 65 12.73 -7.46 -10.87
N THR A 66 12.33 -8.61 -11.42
CA THR A 66 12.59 -9.03 -12.80
C THR A 66 11.60 -8.48 -13.84
N SER A 67 10.59 -7.70 -13.46
CA SER A 67 9.63 -7.16 -14.44
C SER A 67 10.06 -5.83 -15.10
N ALA A 68 11.16 -5.22 -14.65
CA ALA A 68 11.72 -4.02 -15.28
C ALA A 68 12.80 -4.30 -16.33
N ALA A 69 13.18 -5.56 -16.56
CA ALA A 69 14.28 -5.92 -17.47
C ALA A 69 14.07 -7.25 -18.21
N HIS A 70 13.07 -7.30 -19.08
CA HIS A 70 13.06 -8.14 -20.30
C HIS A 70 12.03 -7.50 -21.25
N GLY A 71 12.39 -6.55 -22.11
CA GLY A 71 13.53 -6.62 -23.00
C GLY A 71 13.15 -7.52 -24.18
N VAL A 72 12.60 -6.88 -25.21
CA VAL A 72 12.41 -7.35 -26.58
C VAL A 72 13.31 -8.51 -27.02
N ALA A 73 12.73 -9.55 -27.61
CA ALA A 73 13.40 -10.48 -28.52
C ALA A 73 12.39 -11.02 -29.53
#